data_AF-A0A540KV68-F1
#
_entry.id   AF-A0A540KV68-F1
#
_cell.length_a   1.000
_cell.length_b   1.000
_cell.length_c   1.000
_cell.angle_alpha   90.00
_cell.angle_beta   90.00
_cell.angle_gamma   90.00
#
_symmetry.space_group_name_H-M   'P 1'
#
loop_
_entity.id
_entity.type
_entity.pdbx_description
1 polymer ?
#
loop_
_entity_poly.entity_id
_entity_poly.type
_entity_poly.pdbx_seq_one_letter_code
_entity_poly.pdbx_strand_id
1 'polypeptide(L)' 'MGLNYLEYKIKPEESSLIDDYGPDHPVITDPMSISLKGYRASRAVYVDGQNLKVNLVRFRETLVEAMKLVGGSTPSN' A
#
# COMPACT_ATOMS: atom_id res chain seq x y z
N MET A 1 -5.75 10.79 19.89
CA MET A 1 -6.66 9.88 19.16
C MET A 1 -6.01 8.49 19.19
N GLY A 2 -6.67 7.50 19.80
CA GLY A 2 -6.12 6.15 20.03
C GLY A 2 -6.15 5.23 18.79
N LEU A 3 -5.65 5.70 17.65
CA LEU A 3 -5.55 4.91 16.42
C LEU A 3 -4.15 4.31 16.29
N ASN A 4 -4.09 3.01 16.06
CA ASN A 4 -2.87 2.31 15.69
C ASN A 4 -2.84 2.14 14.17
N TYR A 5 -1.76 2.58 13.53
CA TYR A 5 -1.54 2.42 12.10
C TYR A 5 -0.57 1.28 11.85
N LEU A 6 -0.90 0.44 10.86
CA LEU A 6 -0.03 -0.64 10.44
C LEU A 6 0.11 -0.59 8.92
N GLU A 7 1.35 -0.50 8.45
CA GLU A 7 1.67 -0.40 7.03
C GLU A 7 1.89 -1.78 6.41
N TYR A 8 1.33 -1.99 5.22
CA TYR A 8 1.72 -3.07 4.32
C TYR A 8 2.36 -2.47 3.06
N LYS A 9 3.65 -2.72 2.85
CA LYS A 9 4.38 -2.27 1.66
C LYS A 9 4.19 -3.27 0.53
N ILE A 10 3.39 -2.88 -0.47
CA ILE A 10 3.23 -3.64 -1.70
C ILE A 10 4.54 -3.72 -2.48
N LYS A 11 4.67 -4.74 -3.32
CA LYS A 11 5.66 -4.79 -4.39
C LYS A 11 5.06 -4.31 -5.72
N PRO A 12 5.90 -3.93 -6.71
CA PRO A 12 5.42 -3.56 -8.04
C PRO A 12 4.52 -4.63 -8.67
N GLU A 13 4.83 -5.92 -8.49
CA GLU A 13 4.04 -7.03 -9.05
C GLU A 13 2.63 -7.17 -8.46
N GLU A 14 2.37 -6.53 -7.31
CA GLU A 14 1.05 -6.52 -6.68
C GLU A 14 0.18 -5.36 -7.18
N SER A 15 0.67 -4.53 -8.09
CA SER A 15 -0.02 -3.35 -8.63
C SER A 15 -0.25 -3.48 -10.13
N SER A 16 -1.43 -3.11 -10.61
CA SER A 16 -1.73 -3.07 -12.07
C SER A 16 -0.76 -2.19 -12.85
N LEU A 17 -0.19 -1.16 -12.20
CA LEU A 17 0.77 -0.24 -12.82
C LEU A 17 1.97 -0.95 -13.47
N ILE A 18 2.37 -2.13 -12.98
CA ILE A 18 3.47 -2.88 -13.59
C ILE A 18 3.09 -3.41 -14.98
N ASP A 19 1.83 -3.83 -15.15
CA ASP A 19 1.28 -4.32 -16.40
C ASP A 19 0.94 -3.14 -17.33
N ASP A 20 0.42 -2.04 -16.77
CA ASP A 20 -0.05 -0.86 -17.51
C ASP A 20 1.11 -0.02 -18.09
N TYR A 21 2.23 0.09 -17.36
CA TYR A 21 3.36 0.95 -17.73
C TYR A 21 4.66 0.20 -18.04
N GLY A 22 4.82 -1.02 -17.54
CA GLY A 22 6.06 -1.78 -17.62
C GLY A 22 7.06 -1.48 -16.48
N PRO A 23 8.01 -2.39 -16.22
CA PRO A 23 8.91 -2.34 -15.05
C PRO A 23 9.90 -1.18 -15.06
N ASP A 24 10.28 -0.68 -16.23
CA ASP A 24 11.28 0.38 -16.36
C ASP A 24 10.67 1.79 -16.34
N HIS A 25 9.34 1.90 -16.38
CA HIS A 25 8.65 3.18 -16.46
C HIS A 25 8.80 3.98 -15.15
N PRO A 26 8.92 5.32 -15.18
CA PRO A 26 9.08 6.15 -13.98
C PRO A 26 7.96 6.01 -12.93
N VAL A 27 6.76 5.60 -13.33
CA VAL A 27 5.67 5.26 -12.38
C VAL A 27 6.09 4.14 -11.41
N ILE A 28 7.01 3.27 -11.84
CA ILE A 28 7.55 2.16 -11.05
C ILE A 28 8.94 2.52 -10.50
N THR A 29 9.84 3.02 -11.35
CA THR A 29 11.26 3.21 -11.02
C THR A 29 11.58 4.54 -10.33
N ASP A 30 10.77 5.58 -10.56
CA ASP A 30 10.90 6.90 -9.93
C ASP A 30 9.53 7.52 -9.61
N PRO A 31 8.78 6.97 -8.63
CA PRO A 31 7.47 7.50 -8.26
C PRO A 31 7.51 8.94 -7.75
N MET A 32 8.67 9.41 -7.29
CA MET A 32 8.87 10.78 -6.84
C MET A 32 8.80 11.76 -7.99
N SER A 33 9.30 11.42 -9.19
CA SER A 33 9.12 12.26 -10.38
C SER A 33 7.66 12.52 -10.72
N ILE A 34 6.77 11.56 -10.44
CA ILE A 34 5.32 11.72 -10.62
C ILE A 34 4.75 12.58 -9.50
N SER A 35 5.21 12.38 -8.27
CA SER A 35 4.82 13.17 -7.10
C SER A 35 5.14 14.66 -7.25
N LEU A 36 6.30 14.97 -7.83
CA LEU A 36 6.75 16.34 -8.11
C LEU A 36 5.87 17.09 -9.13
N LYS A 37 5.07 16.37 -9.93
CA LYS A 37 4.08 16.98 -10.84
C LYS A 37 2.81 17.45 -10.10
N GLY A 38 2.76 17.23 -8.79
CA GLY A 38 1.71 17.71 -7.90
C GLY A 38 0.67 16.65 -7.56
N TYR A 39 -0.16 16.98 -6.56
CA TYR A 39 -1.11 16.04 -5.97
C TYR A 39 -2.10 15.44 -6.98
N ARG A 40 -2.62 16.25 -7.92
CA ARG A 40 -3.60 15.79 -8.91
C ARG A 40 -3.01 14.72 -9.85
N ALA A 41 -1.78 14.92 -10.31
CA ALA A 41 -1.09 13.95 -11.16
C ALA A 41 -0.81 12.65 -10.38
N SER A 42 -0.36 12.78 -9.13
CA SER A 42 -0.05 11.64 -8.26
C SER A 42 -1.29 10.80 -7.96
N ARG A 43 -2.40 11.46 -7.60
CA ARG A 43 -3.67 10.81 -7.30
C ARG A 43 -4.21 10.06 -8.51
N ALA A 44 -4.18 10.67 -9.69
CA ALA A 44 -4.67 10.04 -10.91
C ALA A 44 -3.96 8.69 -11.19
N VAL A 45 -2.67 8.57 -10.85
CA VAL A 45 -1.89 7.35 -11.06
C VAL A 45 -2.04 6.38 -9.88
N TYR A 46 -1.68 6.79 -8.66
CA TYR A 46 -1.48 5.88 -7.53
C TYR A 46 -2.71 5.69 -6.62
N VAL A 47 -3.77 6.48 -6.82
CA VAL A 47 -4.99 6.40 -5.99
C VAL A 47 -6.18 6.00 -6.85
N ASP A 48 -6.40 6.71 -7.95
CA ASP A 48 -7.58 6.51 -8.79
C ASP A 48 -7.33 5.45 -9.88
N GLY A 49 -6.11 5.39 -10.43
CA GLY A 49 -5.75 4.51 -11.55
C GLY A 49 -5.13 3.16 -11.15
N GLN A 50 -4.70 2.99 -9.91
CA GLN A 50 -4.04 1.77 -9.45
C GLN A 50 -5.05 0.74 -8.93
N ASN A 51 -4.96 -0.49 -9.44
CA ASN A 51 -5.61 -1.65 -8.83
C ASN A 51 -4.56 -2.55 -8.17
N LEU A 52 -4.91 -3.19 -7.05
CA LEU A 52 -4.01 -4.08 -6.31
C LEU A 52 -4.43 -5.54 -6.38
N LYS A 53 -3.45 -6.41 -6.63
CA LYS A 53 -3.52 -7.87 -6.48
C LYS A 53 -2.63 -8.27 -5.30
N VAL A 54 -3.17 -8.13 -4.09
CA VAL A 54 -2.42 -8.33 -2.84
C VAL A 54 -1.96 -9.78 -2.68
N ASN A 55 -0.68 -9.97 -2.37
CA ASN A 55 -0.13 -11.27 -2.01
C ASN A 55 -0.54 -11.65 -0.59
N LEU A 56 -1.54 -12.54 -0.47
CA LEU A 56 -2.09 -12.95 0.81
C LEU A 56 -1.10 -13.69 1.71
N VAL A 57 -0.08 -14.35 1.16
CA VAL A 57 0.96 -15.03 1.96
C VAL A 57 1.78 -14.01 2.73
N ARG A 58 2.17 -12.90 2.07
CA ARG A 58 2.91 -11.79 2.72
C ARG A 58 2.00 -10.96 3.62
N PHE A 59 0.81 -10.63 3.14
CA PHE A 59 -0.13 -9.79 3.87
C PHE A 59 -0.61 -10.44 5.19
N ARG A 60 -0.56 -11.78 5.29
CA ARG A 60 -0.89 -12.52 6.52
C ARG A 60 -0.11 -12.02 7.75
N GLU A 61 1.16 -11.65 7.61
CA GLU A 61 1.98 -11.17 8.73
C GLU A 61 1.44 -9.84 9.28
N THR A 62 1.08 -8.92 8.39
CA THR A 62 0.41 -7.66 8.74
C THR A 62 -0.92 -7.92 9.44
N LEU A 63 -1.74 -8.85 8.95
CA LEU A 63 -3.01 -9.19 9.59
C LEU A 63 -2.84 -9.77 11.00
N VAL A 64 -1.85 -10.65 11.21
CA VAL A 64 -1.55 -11.18 12.54
C VAL A 64 -1.15 -10.07 13.51
N GLU A 65 -0.37 -9.10 13.05
CA GLU A 65 0.02 -7.96 13.88
C GLU A 65 -1.18 -7.05 14.18
N ALA A 66 -2.03 -6.78 13.19
CA ALA A 66 -3.28 -6.04 13.38
C ALA A 66 -4.17 -6.71 14.44
N MET A 67 -4.26 -8.05 14.44
CA MET A 67 -5.04 -8.80 15.42
C MET A 67 -4.49 -8.64 16.85
N LYS A 68 -3.18 -8.53 17.05
CA LYS A 68 -2.60 -8.27 18.38
C LYS A 68 -2.93 -6.86 18.87
N LEU A 69 -2.86 -5.87 17.97
CA LEU A 69 -3.14 -4.47 18.28
C LEU A 69 -4.61 -4.25 18.68
N VAL A 70 -5.54 -5.04 18.13
CA VAL A 70 -6.97 -4.98 18.50
C VAL A 70 -7.30 -5.92 19.68
N GLY A 71 -6.68 -7.10 19.71
CA GLY A 71 -6.94 -8.17 20.69
C GLY A 71 -6.34 -7.94 22.08
N GLY A 72 -5.47 -6.94 22.26
CA GLY A 72 -4.94 -6.51 23.57
C GLY A 72 -5.97 -5.82 24.49
N SER A 73 -7.23 -5.70 24.05
CA SER A 73 -8.34 -5.13 24.81
C SER A 73 -9.04 -6.19 25.68
N THR A 74 -8.30 -6.98 26.47
CA THR A 74 -8.93 -7.66 27.62
C THR A 74 -9.39 -6.58 28.58
N PRO A 75 -10.69 -6.51 28.94
CA PRO A 75 -11.14 -5.58 29.97
C PRO A 75 -10.40 -5.95 31.26
N SER A 76 -9.75 -4.98 31.88
CA SER A 76 -9.31 -5.08 33.27
C SER A 76 -10.53 -5.48 34.11
N ASN A 77 -10.43 -6.63 34.76
CA ASN A 77 -11.37 -7.11 35.76
C ASN A 77 -11.41 -6.16 36.96
#